data_AF-A0AAU9WBD9-F1
#
_entry.id   AF-A0AAU9WBD9-F1
#
_cell.length_a   1.000
_cell.length_b   1.000
_cell.length_c   1.000
_cell.angle_alpha   90.00
_cell.angle_beta   90.00
_cell.angle_gamma   90.00
#
_symmetry.space_group_name_H-M   'P 1'
#
loop_
_entity.id
_entity.type
_entity.pdbx_description
1 polymer ?
#
loop_
_entity_poly.entity_id
_entity_poly.type
_entity_poly.pdbx_seq_one_letter_code
_entity_poly.pdbx_strand_id
1 'polypeptide(L)'
;MGSPVSAVIANLYMEKPKIWKRYVDDTFAILDRSYVHCFLQHLKSQQPTIRFTMNTEKDNKTTFLDTSGKRKPDRHLTTSVNREPTHTDQYLAYDSDHLESVKHGNVRCLFDRAKRLVTKSSVISEEKKHLSSVLVSNGYPSSFEQKVTKTRNCSLSREHVTQFKSTAVLPYVKGVSEPLRR
;
A
#
# COMPACT_ATOMS: atom_id res chain seq x y z
N MET A 1 9.71 -6.95 10.61
CA MET A 1 8.70 -6.22 11.42
C MET A 1 9.41 -5.53 12.57
N GLY A 2 9.22 -4.23 12.76
CA GLY A 2 9.89 -3.45 13.81
C GLY A 2 9.36 -3.78 15.21
N SER A 3 10.23 -3.75 16.22
CA SER A 3 9.86 -4.01 17.61
C SER A 3 8.85 -2.96 18.13
N PRO A 4 7.76 -3.36 18.81
CA PRO A 4 6.81 -2.42 19.41
C PRO A 4 7.45 -1.53 20.48
N VAL A 5 8.52 -2.02 21.11
CA VAL A 5 9.30 -1.29 22.12
C VAL A 5 9.99 -0.05 21.52
N SER A 6 10.39 -0.11 20.25
CA SER A 6 11.06 1.02 19.58
C SER A 6 10.16 2.26 19.47
N ALA A 7 8.86 2.07 19.24
CA ALA A 7 7.89 3.18 19.18
C ALA A 7 7.63 3.78 20.56
N VAL A 8 7.63 2.95 21.62
CA VAL A 8 7.44 3.38 23.01
C VAL A 8 8.65 4.17 23.51
N ILE A 9 9.87 3.70 23.23
CA ILE A 9 11.11 4.39 23.62
C ILE A 9 11.26 5.73 22.89
N ALA A 10 10.96 5.78 21.58
CA ALA A 10 10.95 7.05 20.83
C ALA A 10 9.97 8.07 21.42
N ASN A 11 8.80 7.62 21.88
CA ASN A 11 7.80 8.47 22.54
C ASN A 11 8.18 8.93 23.95
N LEU A 12 9.13 8.24 24.61
CA LEU A 12 9.54 8.52 25.99
C LEU A 12 10.68 9.54 26.06
N TYR A 13 11.55 9.60 25.04
CA TYR A 13 12.81 10.34 25.07
C TYR A 13 12.86 11.64 24.23
N MET A 14 11.89 11.88 23.33
CA MET A 14 11.93 13.04 22.42
C MET A 14 10.94 14.14 22.84
N GLU A 15 11.35 15.42 22.71
CA GLU A 15 10.40 16.54 22.65
C GLU A 15 9.36 16.23 21.56
N LYS A 16 8.10 16.19 21.99
CA LYS A 16 7.17 15.19 21.48
C LYS A 16 6.60 15.60 20.11
N PRO A 17 6.87 14.85 19.01
CA PRO A 17 6.10 15.00 17.80
C PRO A 17 4.61 14.76 18.10
N LYS A 18 3.73 15.58 17.52
CA LYS A 18 2.27 15.44 17.67
C LYS A 18 1.79 14.09 17.14
N ILE A 19 2.42 13.60 16.08
CA ILE A 19 2.21 12.26 15.52
C ILE A 19 3.58 11.67 15.18
N TRP A 20 3.79 10.40 15.53
CA TRP A 20 4.90 9.59 15.09
C TRP A 20 4.39 8.23 14.60
N LYS A 21 4.65 7.90 13.35
CA LYS A 21 4.33 6.60 12.73
C LYS A 21 5.57 6.08 12.05
N ARG A 22 5.88 4.79 12.23
CA ARG A 22 7.06 4.14 11.64
C ARG A 22 6.64 2.88 10.90
N TYR A 23 7.14 2.71 9.68
CA TYR A 23 7.03 1.49 8.90
C TYR A 23 8.44 1.06 8.47
N VAL A 24 8.99 0.04 9.12
CA VAL A 24 10.39 -0.40 8.93
C VAL A 24 11.36 0.78 9.17
N ASP A 25 11.99 1.29 8.11
CA ASP A 25 12.94 2.39 8.06
C ASP A 25 12.27 3.75 7.78
N ASP A 26 11.10 3.75 7.15
CA ASP A 26 10.34 4.97 6.86
C ASP A 26 9.58 5.49 8.10
N THR A 27 9.65 6.80 8.31
CA THR A 27 8.98 7.48 9.42
C THR A 27 8.17 8.68 8.94
N PHE A 28 6.95 8.80 9.47
CA PHE A 28 6.07 9.94 9.30
C PHE A 28 5.88 10.65 10.63
N ALA A 29 6.22 11.93 10.69
CA ALA A 29 6.11 12.74 11.89
C ALA A 29 5.38 14.06 11.63
N ILE A 30 4.57 14.50 12.59
CA ILE A 30 4.00 15.85 12.61
C ILE A 30 4.64 16.63 13.75
N LEU A 31 5.35 17.69 13.39
CA LEU A 31 6.14 18.55 14.27
C LEU A 31 5.83 20.02 13.94
N ASP A 32 6.12 20.91 14.88
CA ASP A 32 6.18 22.34 14.58
C ASP A 32 7.37 22.62 13.66
N ARG A 33 7.16 23.41 12.60
CA ARG A 33 8.14 23.69 11.55
C ARG A 33 9.45 24.27 12.09
N SER A 34 9.40 25.01 13.19
CA SER A 34 10.60 25.61 13.82
C SER A 34 11.55 24.56 14.41
N TYR A 35 11.04 23.41 14.86
CA TYR A 35 11.83 22.37 15.53
C TYR A 35 12.31 21.25 14.60
N VAL A 36 11.81 21.22 13.35
CA VAL A 36 12.05 20.12 12.40
C VAL A 36 13.55 19.90 12.13
N HIS A 37 14.36 20.95 12.01
CA HIS A 37 15.80 20.82 11.79
C HIS A 37 16.54 20.32 13.02
N CYS A 38 16.26 20.90 14.20
CA CYS A 38 16.85 20.47 15.47
C CYS A 38 16.53 18.99 15.75
N PHE A 39 15.31 18.58 15.44
CA PHE A 39 14.87 17.20 15.58
C PHE A 39 15.67 16.24 14.67
N LEU A 40 15.88 16.59 13.39
CA LEU A 40 16.71 15.78 12.49
C LEU A 40 18.16 15.69 12.98
N GLN A 41 18.75 16.78 13.49
CA GLN A 41 20.10 16.77 14.03
C GLN A 41 20.21 15.89 15.28
N HIS A 42 19.21 15.96 16.16
CA HIS A 42 19.12 15.08 17.32
C HIS A 42 19.06 13.61 16.92
N LEU A 43 18.25 13.24 15.91
CA LEU A 43 18.20 11.86 15.40
C LEU A 43 19.56 11.40 14.87
N LYS A 44 20.25 12.25 14.09
CA LYS A 44 21.58 11.96 13.55
C LYS A 44 22.64 11.79 14.64
N SER A 45 22.52 12.49 15.78
CA SER A 45 23.49 12.38 16.88
C SER A 45 23.35 11.10 17.69
N GLN A 46 22.20 10.40 17.63
CA GLN A 46 21.97 9.19 18.43
C GLN A 46 22.80 7.99 17.96
N GLN A 47 23.08 7.88 16.66
CA GLN A 47 23.82 6.75 16.10
C GLN A 47 24.62 7.18 14.86
N PRO A 48 25.96 7.35 14.97
CA PRO A 48 26.80 7.82 13.86
C PRO A 48 26.74 6.98 12.57
N THR A 49 26.38 5.69 12.67
CA THR A 49 26.27 4.78 11.52
C THR A 49 24.96 4.92 10.76
N ILE A 50 23.91 5.49 11.36
CA ILE A 50 22.58 5.64 10.73
C ILE A 50 22.44 7.07 10.22
N ARG A 51 22.28 7.22 8.90
CA ARG A 51 22.10 8.52 8.25
C ARG A 51 20.62 8.82 8.04
N PHE A 52 20.03 9.57 8.98
CA PHE A 52 18.66 10.06 8.81
C PHE A 52 18.58 11.12 7.71
N THR A 53 17.62 10.96 6.81
CA THR A 53 17.19 11.97 5.85
C THR A 53 15.75 12.38 6.15
N MET A 54 15.32 13.53 5.65
CA MET A 54 14.00 14.06 5.95
C MET A 54 13.45 14.82 4.76
N ASN A 55 12.22 14.48 4.39
CA ASN A 55 11.44 15.20 3.41
C ASN A 55 10.37 16.04 4.13
N THR A 56 10.45 17.35 3.99
CA THR A 56 9.44 18.27 4.55
C THR A 56 8.28 18.44 3.59
N GLU A 57 7.08 18.65 4.14
CA GLU A 57 5.87 19.00 3.37
C GLU A 57 6.13 20.21 2.44
N LYS A 58 5.89 20.02 1.14
CA LYS A 58 5.93 21.05 0.08
C LYS A 58 4.53 21.20 -0.53
N ASP A 59 4.08 22.42 -0.78
CA ASP A 59 2.75 22.70 -1.36
C ASP A 59 1.58 22.03 -0.63
N ASN A 60 1.68 21.98 0.70
CA ASN A 60 0.74 21.26 1.58
C ASN A 60 0.61 19.76 1.25
N LYS A 61 1.61 19.16 0.60
CA LYS A 61 1.67 17.78 0.17
C LYS A 61 2.89 17.10 0.76
N THR A 62 2.72 15.85 1.18
CA THR A 62 3.80 14.97 1.63
C THR A 62 3.47 13.54 1.26
N THR A 63 4.49 12.76 0.92
CA THR A 63 4.36 11.35 0.56
C THR A 63 4.83 10.48 1.72
N PHE A 64 4.14 9.37 1.94
CA PHE A 64 4.54 8.35 2.89
C PHE A 64 4.10 6.98 2.35
N LEU A 65 5.06 6.10 2.09
CA LEU A 65 4.84 4.84 1.39
C LEU A 65 4.05 5.06 0.08
N ASP A 66 3.04 4.23 -0.17
CA ASP A 66 2.12 4.27 -1.31
C ASP A 66 1.08 5.41 -1.26
N THR A 67 1.18 6.35 -0.32
CA THR A 67 0.18 7.39 -0.10
C THR A 67 0.75 8.80 -0.23
N SER A 68 -0.04 9.68 -0.81
CA SER A 68 0.22 11.11 -0.87
C SER A 68 -0.85 11.82 -0.03
N GLY A 69 -0.43 12.41 1.08
CA GLY A 69 -1.28 13.24 1.92
C GLY A 69 -1.24 14.70 1.47
N LYS A 70 -2.41 15.29 1.20
CA LYS A 70 -2.57 16.73 0.95
C LYS A 70 -3.40 17.36 2.05
N ARG A 71 -2.80 18.32 2.77
CA ARG A 71 -3.47 19.11 3.81
C ARG A 71 -4.36 20.16 3.15
N LYS A 72 -5.62 20.22 3.60
CA LYS A 72 -6.60 21.21 3.18
C LYS A 72 -6.58 22.45 4.11
N PRO A 73 -7.17 23.58 3.67
CA PRO A 73 -7.29 24.78 4.50
C PRO A 73 -8.08 24.55 5.80
N ASP A 74 -9.05 23.64 5.79
CA ASP A 74 -9.85 23.20 6.94
C ASP A 74 -9.07 22.32 7.95
N ARG A 75 -7.75 22.18 7.77
CA ARG A 75 -6.84 21.33 8.56
C ARG A 75 -7.12 19.82 8.45
N HIS A 76 -8.00 19.37 7.57
CA HIS A 76 -8.16 17.95 7.27
C HIS A 76 -7.11 17.47 6.27
N LEU A 77 -6.74 16.20 6.39
CA LEU A 77 -5.86 15.53 5.43
C LEU A 77 -6.71 14.78 4.41
N THR A 78 -6.38 14.93 3.13
CA THR A 78 -6.90 14.04 2.09
C THR A 78 -5.77 13.22 1.52
N THR A 79 -6.00 11.92 1.38
CA THR A 79 -5.02 10.98 0.85
C THR A 79 -5.38 10.56 -0.57
N SER A 80 -4.35 10.37 -1.38
CA SER A 80 -4.42 9.77 -2.70
C SER A 80 -3.35 8.68 -2.82
N VAL A 81 -3.47 7.82 -3.83
CA VAL A 81 -2.38 6.89 -4.17
C VAL A 81 -1.19 7.71 -4.67
N ASN A 82 0.00 7.41 -4.15
CA ASN A 82 1.25 7.96 -4.67
C ASN A 82 1.87 6.94 -5.64
N ARG A 83 2.40 7.45 -6.76
CA ARG A 83 3.22 6.70 -7.71
C ARG A 83 4.53 7.46 -7.82
N GLU A 84 5.64 6.81 -7.50
CA GLU A 84 6.96 7.41 -7.69
C GLU A 84 7.22 7.67 -9.19
N PRO A 85 8.10 8.62 -9.55
CA PRO A 85 8.43 8.89 -10.96
C PRO A 85 8.93 7.66 -11.74
N THR A 86 9.48 6.68 -11.04
CA THR A 86 9.97 5.42 -11.60
C THR A 86 8.89 4.34 -11.71
N HIS A 87 7.64 4.63 -11.31
CA HIS A 87 6.54 3.68 -11.41
C HIS A 87 6.14 3.47 -12.88
N THR A 88 6.29 2.24 -13.37
CA THR A 88 6.07 1.91 -14.79
C THR A 88 4.66 1.43 -15.11
N ASP A 89 3.78 1.34 -14.11
CA ASP A 89 2.44 0.73 -14.26
C ASP A 89 2.48 -0.71 -14.81
N GLN A 90 3.62 -1.37 -14.63
CA GLN A 90 3.80 -2.78 -14.98
C GLN A 90 3.37 -3.65 -13.80
N TYR A 91 2.33 -4.44 -14.04
CA TYR A 91 1.83 -5.44 -13.10
C TYR A 91 2.08 -6.83 -13.66
N LEU A 92 1.58 -7.85 -12.95
CA LEU A 92 1.66 -9.23 -13.41
C LEU A 92 0.95 -9.36 -14.76
N ALA A 93 1.68 -9.70 -15.83
CA ALA A 93 1.09 -9.87 -17.16
C ALA A 93 0.00 -10.95 -17.16
N TYR A 94 -1.11 -10.72 -17.87
CA TYR A 94 -2.25 -11.64 -17.86
C TYR A 94 -1.95 -12.99 -18.52
N ASP A 95 -1.04 -13.03 -19.49
CA ASP A 95 -0.61 -14.24 -20.20
C ASP A 95 0.44 -15.05 -19.45
N SER A 96 1.03 -14.49 -18.39
CA SER A 96 2.03 -15.18 -17.57
C SER A 96 1.49 -16.50 -16.99
N ASP A 97 2.39 -17.46 -16.78
CA ASP A 97 2.08 -18.76 -16.19
C ASP A 97 1.89 -18.63 -14.67
N HIS A 98 0.79 -18.00 -14.30
CA HIS A 98 0.31 -17.91 -12.93
C HIS A 98 -1.15 -18.35 -12.88
N LEU A 99 -1.52 -18.97 -11.75
CA LEU A 99 -2.90 -19.31 -11.43
C LEU A 99 -3.82 -18.10 -11.60
N GLU A 100 -5.03 -18.35 -12.10
CA GLU A 100 -6.06 -17.31 -12.26
C GLU A 100 -6.39 -16.62 -10.92
N SER A 101 -6.27 -17.33 -9.80
CA SER A 101 -6.44 -16.77 -8.45
C SER A 101 -5.43 -15.67 -8.12
N VAL A 102 -4.18 -15.79 -8.59
CA VAL A 102 -3.14 -14.78 -8.41
C VAL A 102 -3.46 -13.54 -9.24
N LYS A 103 -3.86 -13.74 -10.50
CA LYS A 103 -4.30 -12.66 -11.41
C LYS A 103 -5.52 -11.92 -10.84
N HIS A 104 -6.49 -12.67 -10.31
CA HIS A 104 -7.66 -12.13 -9.61
C HIS A 104 -7.25 -11.37 -8.34
N GLY A 105 -6.29 -11.90 -7.58
CA GLY A 105 -5.73 -11.26 -6.39
C GLY A 105 -5.04 -9.94 -6.70
N ASN A 106 -4.29 -9.87 -7.81
CA ASN A 106 -3.64 -8.64 -8.26
C ASN A 106 -4.65 -7.53 -8.54
N VAL A 107 -5.63 -7.79 -9.43
CA VAL A 107 -6.70 -6.84 -9.73
C VAL A 107 -7.43 -6.41 -8.45
N ARG A 108 -7.79 -7.38 -7.60
CA ARG A 108 -8.48 -7.08 -6.34
C ARG A 108 -7.66 -6.16 -5.44
N CYS A 109 -6.37 -6.44 -5.28
CA CYS A 109 -5.48 -5.66 -4.44
C CYS A 109 -5.42 -4.20 -4.89
N LEU A 110 -5.27 -3.94 -6.20
CA LEU A 110 -5.22 -2.59 -6.75
C LEU A 110 -6.51 -1.80 -6.51
N PHE A 111 -7.66 -2.40 -6.79
CA PHE A 111 -8.95 -1.74 -6.57
C PHE A 111 -9.29 -1.56 -5.08
N ASP A 112 -8.90 -2.50 -4.22
CA ASP A 112 -9.08 -2.37 -2.78
C ASP A 112 -8.15 -1.31 -2.20
N ARG A 113 -6.90 -1.23 -2.67
CA ARG A 113 -5.95 -0.15 -2.36
C ARG A 113 -6.51 1.22 -2.69
N ALA A 114 -7.01 1.42 -3.92
CA ALA A 114 -7.62 2.68 -4.34
C ALA A 114 -8.80 3.09 -3.44
N LYS A 115 -9.64 2.12 -3.04
CA LYS A 115 -10.81 2.39 -2.19
C LYS A 115 -10.46 2.66 -0.73
N ARG A 116 -9.42 2.01 -0.19
CA ARG A 116 -9.03 2.16 1.22
C ARG A 116 -8.15 3.38 1.46
N LEU A 117 -7.25 3.69 0.52
CA LEU A 117 -6.26 4.74 0.70
C LEU A 117 -6.77 6.12 0.29
N VAL A 118 -7.68 6.22 -0.67
CA VAL A 118 -8.12 7.51 -1.20
C VAL A 118 -9.35 8.03 -0.44
N THR A 119 -9.29 9.28 0.03
CA THR A 119 -10.40 9.86 0.83
C THR A 119 -11.54 10.41 -0.04
N LYS A 120 -11.21 11.00 -1.19
CA LYS A 120 -12.19 11.71 -2.04
C LYS A 120 -12.80 10.76 -3.08
N SER A 121 -14.13 10.74 -3.18
CA SER A 121 -14.86 9.92 -4.15
C SER A 121 -14.55 10.23 -5.62
N SER A 122 -14.31 11.50 -5.96
CA SER A 122 -13.88 11.90 -7.30
C SER A 122 -12.54 11.28 -7.68
N VAL A 123 -11.56 11.36 -6.78
CA VAL A 123 -10.21 10.81 -6.96
C VAL A 123 -10.24 9.28 -6.99
N ILE A 124 -11.11 8.62 -6.20
CA ILE A 124 -11.32 7.17 -6.31
C ILE A 124 -11.78 6.79 -7.71
N SER A 125 -12.65 7.59 -8.32
CA SER A 125 -13.20 7.30 -9.65
C SER A 125 -12.16 7.49 -10.75
N GLU A 126 -11.33 8.53 -10.64
CA GLU A 126 -10.18 8.76 -11.53
C GLU A 126 -9.14 7.63 -11.40
N GLU A 127 -8.81 7.25 -10.16
CA GLU A 127 -7.86 6.17 -9.87
C GLU A 127 -8.35 4.83 -10.44
N LYS A 128 -9.65 4.52 -10.30
CA LYS A 128 -10.24 3.32 -10.91
C LYS A 128 -10.14 3.34 -12.44
N LYS A 129 -10.43 4.48 -13.08
CA LYS A 129 -10.32 4.61 -14.53
C LYS A 129 -8.88 4.37 -14.99
N HIS A 130 -7.92 4.94 -14.27
CA HIS A 130 -6.50 4.71 -14.53
C HIS A 130 -6.15 3.22 -14.36
N LEU A 131 -6.58 2.58 -13.27
CA LEU A 131 -6.35 1.14 -13.05
C LEU A 131 -6.94 0.27 -14.16
N SER A 132 -8.16 0.55 -14.63
CA SER A 132 -8.76 -0.18 -15.76
C SER A 132 -7.91 -0.02 -17.03
N SER A 133 -7.43 1.20 -17.32
CA SER A 133 -6.54 1.45 -18.47
C SER A 133 -5.22 0.67 -18.35
N VAL A 134 -4.64 0.64 -17.16
CA VAL A 134 -3.37 -0.06 -16.92
C VAL A 134 -3.54 -1.57 -16.96
N LEU A 135 -4.64 -2.12 -16.44
CA LEU A 135 -4.88 -3.56 -16.52
C LEU A 135 -5.05 -4.02 -17.98
N VAL A 136 -5.72 -3.21 -18.81
CA VAL A 136 -5.82 -3.48 -20.25
C VAL A 136 -4.43 -3.46 -20.92
N SER A 137 -3.56 -2.50 -20.57
CA SER A 137 -2.19 -2.47 -21.11
C SER A 137 -1.33 -3.65 -20.64
N ASN A 138 -1.65 -4.24 -19.48
CA ASN A 138 -1.03 -5.47 -18.97
C ASN A 138 -1.71 -6.77 -19.49
N GLY A 139 -2.59 -6.65 -20.50
CA GLY A 139 -3.23 -7.77 -21.19
C GLY A 139 -4.46 -8.36 -20.50
N TYR A 140 -4.99 -7.73 -19.45
CA TYR A 140 -6.19 -8.23 -18.77
C TYR A 140 -7.45 -7.93 -19.58
N PRO A 141 -8.31 -8.94 -19.85
CA PRO A 141 -9.62 -8.70 -20.44
C PRO A 141 -10.50 -7.85 -19.54
N SER A 142 -11.22 -6.86 -20.10
CA SER A 142 -12.13 -6.01 -19.32
C SER A 142 -13.25 -6.81 -18.64
N SER A 143 -13.67 -7.94 -19.23
CA SER A 143 -14.63 -8.87 -18.62
C SER A 143 -14.09 -9.50 -17.32
N PHE A 144 -12.79 -9.79 -17.27
CA PHE A 144 -12.12 -10.34 -16.09
C PHE A 144 -12.10 -9.31 -14.95
N GLU A 145 -11.69 -8.08 -15.23
CA GLU A 145 -11.71 -6.97 -14.27
C GLU A 145 -13.14 -6.71 -13.73
N GLN A 146 -14.13 -6.66 -14.62
CA GLN A 146 -15.52 -6.46 -14.23
C GLN A 146 -16.04 -7.60 -13.34
N LYS A 147 -15.66 -8.85 -13.62
CA LYS A 147 -16.01 -10.00 -12.77
C LYS A 147 -15.43 -9.82 -11.37
N VAL A 148 -14.13 -9.55 -11.27
CA VAL A 148 -13.42 -9.33 -9.98
C VAL A 148 -14.07 -8.21 -9.17
N THR A 149 -14.43 -7.11 -9.81
CA THR A 149 -14.99 -5.92 -9.15
C THR A 149 -16.46 -6.08 -8.76
N LYS A 150 -17.26 -6.86 -9.53
CA LYS A 150 -18.69 -7.15 -9.28
C LYS A 150 -18.93 -8.24 -8.23
N THR A 151 -18.03 -9.23 -8.09
CA THR A 151 -18.16 -10.34 -7.11
C THR A 151 -18.20 -9.86 -5.65
N ARG A 152 -18.00 -8.56 -5.38
CA ARG A 152 -18.14 -7.92 -4.06
C ARG A 152 -19.48 -8.12 -3.34
N ASN A 153 -20.56 -8.49 -4.03
CA ASN A 153 -21.89 -8.63 -3.40
C ASN A 153 -22.21 -10.04 -2.88
N CYS A 154 -21.32 -11.02 -3.02
CA CYS A 154 -21.57 -12.37 -2.53
C CYS A 154 -20.57 -12.79 -1.45
N SER A 155 -21.13 -13.11 -0.28
CA SER A 155 -20.57 -13.88 0.84
C SER A 155 -19.37 -13.30 1.60
N LEU A 156 -19.68 -12.47 2.61
CA LEU A 156 -19.16 -12.71 3.96
C LEU A 156 -19.97 -13.88 4.55
N SER A 157 -19.75 -15.11 4.09
CA SER A 157 -20.31 -16.28 4.75
C SER A 157 -19.30 -17.42 4.86
N ARG A 158 -19.13 -17.81 6.13
CA ARG A 158 -18.58 -19.05 6.66
C ARG A 158 -17.07 -19.23 6.60
N GLU A 159 -16.43 -18.89 7.71
CA GLU A 159 -15.34 -19.71 8.23
C GLU A 159 -15.89 -21.13 8.47
N HIS A 160 -15.61 -22.04 7.56
CA HIS A 160 -15.50 -23.45 7.92
C HIS A 160 -14.10 -23.64 8.48
N VAL A 161 -13.99 -24.11 9.72
CA VAL A 161 -12.73 -24.62 10.27
C VAL A 161 -12.34 -25.83 9.43
N THR A 162 -11.49 -25.61 8.44
CA THR A 162 -10.95 -26.68 7.60
C THR A 162 -9.93 -27.46 8.42
N GLN A 163 -10.24 -28.72 8.69
CA GLN A 163 -9.33 -29.67 9.29
C GLN A 163 -8.02 -29.72 8.46
N PHE A 164 -6.89 -29.58 9.13
CA PHE A 164 -5.57 -29.52 8.47
C PHE A 164 -5.32 -30.82 7.71
N LYS A 165 -5.32 -30.76 6.37
CA LYS A 165 -4.86 -31.84 5.49
C LYS A 165 -3.43 -31.50 5.07
N SER A 166 -2.53 -32.47 5.02
CA SER A 166 -1.15 -32.23 4.59
C SER A 166 -1.15 -31.58 3.19
N THR A 167 -0.52 -30.41 3.07
CA THR A 167 -0.45 -29.67 1.80
C THR A 167 0.92 -29.90 1.16
N ALA A 168 0.93 -30.35 -0.09
CA ALA A 168 2.12 -30.30 -0.94
C ALA A 168 2.04 -29.06 -1.82
N VAL A 169 3.14 -28.30 -1.92
CA VAL A 169 3.24 -27.11 -2.79
C VAL A 169 3.99 -27.51 -4.04
N LEU A 170 3.38 -27.30 -5.20
CA LEU A 170 3.98 -27.55 -6.50
C LEU A 170 4.10 -26.22 -7.27
N PRO A 171 5.16 -26.03 -8.07
CA PRO A 171 5.21 -24.91 -9.01
C PRO A 171 4.03 -25.00 -9.98
N TYR A 172 3.47 -23.85 -10.34
CA TYR A 172 2.40 -23.81 -11.31
C TYR A 172 2.95 -24.06 -12.71
N VAL A 173 2.36 -25.05 -13.40
CA VAL A 173 2.64 -25.38 -14.80
C VAL A 173 1.31 -25.33 -15.54
N LYS A 174 1.20 -24.41 -16.49
CA LYS A 174 0.00 -24.21 -17.29
C LYS A 174 -0.39 -25.49 -18.03
N GLY A 175 -1.64 -25.91 -17.90
CA GLY A 175 -2.21 -27.14 -18.45
C GLY A 175 -2.05 -28.38 -17.57
N VAL A 176 -1.14 -28.37 -16.57
CA VAL A 176 -0.86 -29.53 -15.71
C VAL A 176 -1.36 -29.31 -14.29
N SER A 177 -1.22 -28.09 -13.76
CA SER A 177 -1.59 -27.77 -12.38
C SER A 177 -3.09 -27.51 -12.19
N GLU A 178 -3.82 -27.12 -13.23
CA GLU A 178 -5.26 -26.79 -13.16
C GLU A 178 -6.13 -28.01 -12.85
N PRO A 179 -5.95 -29.19 -13.49
CA PRO A 179 -6.74 -30.38 -13.17
C PRO A 179 -6.45 -30.95 -11.77
N LEU A 180 -5.25 -30.67 -11.21
CA LEU A 180 -4.86 -31.12 -9.87
C LEU A 180 -5.55 -30.33 -8.75
N ARG A 181 -6.28 -29.26 -9.10
CA ARG A 181 -6.97 -28.40 -8.14
C ARG A 181 -8.25 -29.09 -7.64
N ARG A 182 -8.24 -29.54 -6.38
CA ARG A 182 -9.40 -30.02 -5.63
C ARG A 182 -10.32 -28.90 -5.18
#